data_AF-A0A1F8Y7K7-F1
#
_entry.id   AF-A0A1F8Y7K7-F1
#
_cell.length_a   1.000
_cell.length_b   1.000
_cell.length_c   1.000
_cell.angle_alpha   90.00
_cell.angle_beta   90.00
_cell.angle_gamma   90.00
#
_symmetry.space_group_name_H-M   'P 1'
#
loop_
_entity.id
_entity.type
_entity.pdbx_description
1 polymer ?
#
loop_
_entity_poly.entity_id
_entity_poly.type
_entity_poly.pdbx_seq_one_letter_code
_entity_poly.pdbx_strand_id
1 'polypeptide(L)'
;MKKVLIVTSMFLFVFISANISHACEMMGSGMKGGMMGGHNLWFHYGVSLTLENADKLGLDEKQKNELTGIRDKYTKEIIRLDAESKIAEMDVNKLLGEGDIDLANVKDAVKKAEDLQSQIRYLRIEAFTEARKILTNEQKEKLKKLIEMPSMPMKKEGMKGGMMEGMDCPMMKDGMMGGMGKDKGKKMAGKEAKAQGSSMTQEQKAGDVTVIAVFKNPDSLGGKDKLVFNIKFDTHTVNLDAFKFNEGIVLKDDKGNIYKPASVKETGSGHHREADVKFKNPGKVKSIELIVKDLAGVKETVFKWEFSEGMKM
;
A
#
# COMPACT_ATOMS: atom_id res chain seq x y z
N MET A 1 13.16 23.49 -57.00
CA MET A 1 13.79 23.66 -55.67
C MET A 1 12.84 24.39 -54.75
N LYS A 2 12.12 23.67 -53.87
CA LYS A 2 11.38 24.24 -52.74
C LYS A 2 11.75 23.39 -51.52
N LYS A 3 12.32 24.04 -50.52
CA LYS A 3 12.90 23.43 -49.32
C LYS A 3 11.76 22.93 -48.42
N VAL A 4 11.77 21.63 -48.12
CA VAL A 4 10.89 21.00 -47.13
C VAL A 4 11.54 21.21 -45.76
N LEU A 5 10.84 21.91 -44.86
CA LEU A 5 11.25 22.03 -43.45
C LEU A 5 10.81 20.76 -42.72
N ILE A 6 11.79 20.00 -42.24
CA ILE A 6 11.58 18.83 -41.39
C ILE A 6 11.41 19.32 -39.96
N VAL A 7 10.20 19.15 -39.40
CA VAL A 7 9.92 19.30 -37.98
C VAL A 7 10.23 17.97 -37.31
N THR A 8 11.35 17.88 -36.60
CA THR A 8 11.67 16.77 -35.71
C THR A 8 10.81 16.87 -34.46
N SER A 9 9.66 16.20 -34.47
CA SER A 9 8.88 15.89 -33.28
C SER A 9 9.50 14.67 -32.60
N MET A 10 10.10 14.88 -31.44
CA MET A 10 10.70 13.84 -30.61
C MET A 10 9.56 13.12 -29.86
N PHE A 11 8.86 12.22 -30.55
CA PHE A 11 7.95 11.26 -29.94
C PHE A 11 8.77 10.21 -29.19
N LEU A 12 8.77 10.29 -27.86
CA LEU A 12 9.27 9.21 -27.02
C LEU A 12 8.25 8.07 -27.05
N PHE A 13 8.46 7.12 -27.97
CA PHE A 13 7.75 5.85 -28.04
C PHE A 13 8.05 5.04 -26.78
N VAL A 14 7.08 4.92 -25.87
CA VAL A 14 7.04 3.82 -24.91
C VAL A 14 6.25 2.70 -25.58
N PHE A 15 6.98 1.71 -26.12
CA PHE A 15 6.42 0.46 -26.61
C PHE A 15 5.76 -0.29 -25.44
N ILE A 16 4.44 -0.39 -25.48
CA ILE A 16 3.69 -1.40 -24.73
C ILE A 16 3.76 -2.67 -25.56
N SER A 17 4.51 -3.67 -25.10
CA SER A 17 4.47 -5.00 -25.72
C SER A 17 3.18 -5.70 -25.31
N ALA A 18 2.22 -5.72 -26.23
CA ALA A 18 1.11 -6.66 -26.22
C ALA A 18 1.63 -8.07 -26.52
N ASN A 19 1.45 -9.00 -25.59
CA ASN A 19 1.35 -10.42 -25.90
C ASN A 19 0.23 -11.00 -25.05
N ILE A 20 -0.88 -11.27 -25.73
CA ILE A 20 -2.06 -11.92 -25.19
C ILE A 20 -1.78 -13.42 -25.17
N SER A 21 -1.85 -14.02 -23.98
CA SER A 21 -2.21 -15.43 -23.82
C SER A 21 -2.96 -15.57 -22.49
N HIS A 22 -4.14 -16.16 -22.58
CA HIS A 22 -5.14 -16.28 -21.53
C HIS A 22 -4.58 -16.93 -20.26
N ALA A 23 -4.46 -16.15 -19.17
CA ALA A 23 -4.50 -16.58 -17.77
C ALA A 23 -4.17 -15.38 -16.85
N CYS A 24 -5.09 -14.44 -16.71
CA CYS A 24 -5.10 -13.54 -15.56
C CYS A 24 -6.50 -12.92 -15.47
N GLU A 25 -7.41 -13.64 -14.81
CA GLU A 25 -8.61 -13.03 -14.24
C GLU A 25 -8.16 -11.95 -13.25
N MET A 26 -8.04 -10.76 -13.81
CA MET A 26 -8.35 -9.47 -13.21
C MET A 26 -7.73 -9.23 -11.84
N MET A 27 -6.41 -8.98 -11.88
CA MET A 27 -5.73 -8.10 -10.95
C MET A 27 -6.63 -6.93 -10.56
N GLY A 28 -7.03 -6.90 -9.29
CA GLY A 28 -7.86 -5.86 -8.71
C GLY A 28 -7.31 -4.47 -9.00
N SER A 29 -8.19 -3.63 -9.54
CA SER A 29 -8.07 -2.19 -9.73
C SER A 29 -7.99 -1.45 -8.38
N GLY A 30 -6.99 -1.77 -7.55
CA GLY A 30 -6.73 -1.18 -6.24
C GLY A 30 -5.34 -0.54 -6.07
N MET A 31 -4.42 -0.70 -7.04
CA MET A 31 -3.02 -0.29 -6.89
C MET A 31 -2.51 0.64 -7.99
N LYS A 32 -3.31 1.59 -8.48
CA LYS A 32 -2.81 2.63 -9.40
C LYS A 32 -3.45 3.99 -9.10
N GLY A 33 -2.83 4.76 -8.21
CA GLY A 33 -3.26 6.15 -7.97
C GLY A 33 -2.57 6.94 -6.86
N GLY A 34 -1.57 6.40 -6.13
CA GLY A 34 -1.02 7.14 -4.97
C GLY A 34 0.44 6.91 -4.60
N MET A 35 1.23 6.16 -5.38
CA MET A 35 2.60 5.76 -4.98
C MET A 35 3.72 6.30 -5.87
N MET A 36 3.45 7.27 -6.75
CA MET A 36 4.47 7.86 -7.65
C MET A 36 4.38 9.39 -7.72
N GLY A 37 4.23 10.05 -6.58
CA GLY A 37 4.40 11.51 -6.45
C GLY A 37 4.81 11.82 -5.04
N GLY A 38 5.94 12.50 -4.84
CA GLY A 38 6.53 12.73 -3.51
C GLY A 38 5.49 13.15 -2.49
N HIS A 39 5.32 12.32 -1.44
CA HIS A 39 4.40 12.57 -0.33
C HIS A 39 4.84 13.81 0.43
N ASN A 40 4.44 14.99 -0.03
CA ASN A 40 4.51 16.17 0.81
C ASN A 40 3.34 16.09 1.79
N LEU A 41 3.65 15.69 3.02
CA LEU A 41 2.69 15.56 4.13
C LEU A 41 1.86 16.84 4.32
N TRP A 42 2.42 18.01 3.99
CA TRP A 42 1.67 19.27 3.99
C TRP A 42 0.44 19.21 3.08
N PHE A 43 0.57 18.63 1.89
CA PHE A 43 -0.51 18.61 0.90
C PHE A 43 -1.59 17.59 1.25
N HIS A 44 -1.28 16.48 1.91
CA HIS A 44 -2.30 15.45 2.16
C HIS A 44 -2.98 15.59 3.52
N TYR A 45 -2.26 16.10 4.53
CA TYR A 45 -2.72 16.04 5.92
C TYR A 45 -2.50 17.34 6.70
N GLY A 46 -2.15 18.46 6.07
CA GLY A 46 -1.69 19.67 6.77
C GLY A 46 -2.54 20.11 7.97
N VAL A 47 -3.87 20.22 7.81
CA VAL A 47 -4.77 20.63 8.91
C VAL A 47 -4.99 19.49 9.92
N SER A 48 -5.25 18.26 9.45
CA SER A 48 -5.45 17.09 10.33
C SER A 48 -4.22 16.81 11.18
N LEU A 49 -3.03 16.82 10.58
CA LEU A 49 -1.76 16.65 11.27
C LEU A 49 -1.51 17.73 12.31
N THR A 50 -1.94 18.97 12.05
CA THR A 50 -1.88 20.07 13.02
C THR A 50 -2.75 19.76 14.24
N LEU A 51 -3.99 19.31 14.02
CA LEU A 51 -4.93 18.93 15.08
C LEU A 51 -4.46 17.69 15.86
N GLU A 52 -3.94 16.67 15.18
CA GLU A 52 -3.38 15.45 15.79
C GLU A 52 -2.18 15.74 16.70
N ASN A 53 -1.46 16.83 16.43
CA ASN A 53 -0.33 17.26 17.25
C ASN A 53 -0.67 18.48 18.14
N ALA A 54 -1.96 18.75 18.39
CA ALA A 54 -2.40 19.93 19.13
C ALA A 54 -1.69 20.11 20.48
N ASP A 55 -1.53 19.03 21.25
CA ASP A 55 -0.87 19.07 22.56
C ASP A 55 0.62 19.39 22.44
N LYS A 56 1.31 18.82 21.45
CA LYS A 56 2.75 19.09 21.20
C LYS A 56 2.98 20.51 20.69
N LEU A 57 2.01 21.06 19.96
CA LEU A 57 2.04 22.43 19.49
C LEU A 57 1.62 23.42 20.58
N GLY A 58 0.95 22.96 21.64
CA GLY A 58 0.36 23.81 22.67
C GLY A 58 -0.76 24.68 22.10
N LEU A 59 -1.67 24.07 21.33
CA LEU A 59 -2.84 24.78 20.80
C LEU A 59 -3.86 25.02 21.93
N ASP A 60 -4.40 26.24 22.00
CA ASP A 60 -5.52 26.54 22.87
C ASP A 60 -6.87 26.05 22.28
N GLU A 61 -7.93 26.06 23.09
CA GLU A 61 -9.25 25.60 22.68
C GLU A 61 -9.86 26.43 21.53
N LYS A 62 -9.56 27.73 21.47
CA LYS A 62 -10.03 28.58 20.38
C LYS A 62 -9.37 28.18 19.07
N GLN A 63 -8.06 27.96 19.08
CA GLN A 63 -7.30 27.50 17.91
C GLN A 63 -7.78 26.13 17.44
N LYS A 64 -8.00 25.18 18.36
CA LYS A 64 -8.53 23.83 18.02
C LYS A 64 -9.90 23.92 17.35
N ASN A 65 -10.79 24.75 17.86
CA ASN A 65 -12.13 24.95 17.29
C ASN A 65 -12.07 25.58 15.90
N GLU A 66 -11.26 26.62 15.70
CA GLU A 66 -11.08 27.26 14.39
C GLU A 66 -10.46 26.30 13.36
N LEU A 67 -9.43 25.54 13.74
CA LEU A 67 -8.80 24.54 12.88
C LEU A 67 -9.74 23.39 12.52
N THR A 68 -10.60 22.98 13.45
CA THR A 68 -11.65 21.98 13.19
C THR A 68 -12.65 22.49 12.18
N GLY A 69 -13.09 23.75 12.30
CA GLY A 69 -13.98 24.38 11.33
C GLY A 69 -13.37 24.46 9.93
N ILE A 70 -12.08 24.80 9.82
CA ILE A 70 -11.34 24.79 8.55
C ILE A 70 -11.31 23.38 7.97
N ARG A 71 -10.94 22.36 8.77
CA ARG A 71 -10.92 20.96 8.32
C ARG A 71 -12.28 20.55 7.77
N ASP A 72 -13.35 20.75 8.54
CA ASP A 72 -14.68 20.26 8.19
C ASP A 72 -15.24 20.97 6.95
N LYS A 73 -14.93 22.27 6.75
CA LYS A 73 -15.26 23.04 5.53
C LYS A 73 -14.65 22.39 4.29
N TYR A 74 -13.34 22.15 4.29
CA TYR A 74 -12.63 21.67 3.10
C TYR A 74 -12.78 20.16 2.88
N THR A 75 -12.89 19.35 3.93
CA THR A 75 -13.04 17.90 3.82
C THR A 75 -14.29 17.50 3.04
N LYS A 76 -15.41 18.20 3.24
CA LYS A 76 -16.65 17.90 2.50
C LYS A 76 -16.48 18.09 0.99
N GLU A 77 -15.87 19.19 0.58
CA GLU A 77 -15.65 19.48 -0.84
C GLU A 77 -14.61 18.53 -1.46
N ILE A 78 -13.53 18.22 -0.73
CA ILE A 78 -12.53 17.26 -1.16
C ILE A 78 -13.15 15.86 -1.38
N ILE A 79 -14.03 15.40 -0.48
CA ILE A 79 -14.73 14.12 -0.64
C ILE A 79 -15.59 14.11 -1.91
N ARG A 80 -16.32 15.21 -2.18
CA ARG A 80 -17.14 15.34 -3.38
C ARG A 80 -16.29 15.24 -4.65
N LEU A 81 -15.23 16.03 -4.74
CA LEU A 81 -14.34 16.03 -5.91
C LEU A 81 -13.59 14.71 -6.08
N ASP A 82 -13.20 14.04 -4.99
CA ASP A 82 -12.54 12.73 -5.05
C ASP A 82 -13.47 11.64 -5.58
N ALA A 83 -14.75 11.65 -5.18
CA ALA A 83 -15.76 10.77 -5.73
C ALA A 83 -15.98 11.01 -7.23
N GLU A 84 -16.07 12.28 -7.66
CA GLU A 84 -16.18 12.64 -9.08
C GLU A 84 -14.94 12.23 -9.88
N SER A 85 -13.74 12.36 -9.30
CA SER A 85 -12.48 11.93 -9.92
C SER A 85 -12.48 10.43 -10.16
N LYS A 86 -12.92 9.64 -9.16
CA LYS A 86 -13.03 8.18 -9.27
C LYS A 86 -14.03 7.76 -10.34
N ILE A 87 -15.16 8.47 -10.45
CA ILE A 87 -16.13 8.22 -11.53
C ILE A 87 -15.48 8.49 -12.90
N ALA A 88 -14.76 9.60 -13.05
CA ALA A 88 -14.06 9.90 -14.31
C ALA A 88 -12.99 8.85 -14.65
N GLU A 89 -12.27 8.31 -13.66
CA GLU A 89 -11.32 7.21 -13.86
C GLU A 89 -12.03 5.89 -14.25
N MET A 90 -13.20 5.61 -13.67
CA MET A 90 -14.02 4.47 -14.09
C MET A 90 -14.49 4.62 -15.54
N ASP A 91 -14.85 5.84 -15.97
CA ASP A 91 -15.22 6.13 -17.35
C ASP A 91 -14.04 5.89 -18.31
N VAL A 92 -12.82 6.28 -17.92
CA VAL A 92 -11.60 5.96 -18.69
C VAL A 92 -11.45 4.44 -18.84
N ASN A 93 -11.56 3.69 -17.74
CA ASN A 93 -11.42 2.23 -17.78
C ASN A 93 -12.49 1.56 -18.65
N LYS A 94 -13.73 2.07 -18.60
CA LYS A 94 -14.83 1.59 -19.44
C LYS A 94 -14.53 1.81 -20.92
N LEU A 95 -14.12 3.02 -21.31
CA LEU A 95 -13.81 3.37 -22.71
C LEU A 95 -12.64 2.53 -23.26
N LEU A 96 -11.67 2.18 -22.41
CA LEU A 96 -10.55 1.31 -22.80
C LEU A 96 -10.95 -0.17 -22.95
N GLY A 97 -12.07 -0.59 -22.37
CA GLY A 97 -12.61 -1.95 -22.48
C GLY A 97 -13.50 -2.17 -23.71
N GLU A 98 -13.78 -1.13 -24.48
CA GLU A 98 -14.59 -1.21 -25.70
C GLU A 98 -13.76 -1.80 -26.87
N GLY A 99 -14.44 -2.50 -27.79
CA GLY A 99 -13.78 -3.20 -28.91
C GLY A 99 -13.18 -2.25 -29.96
N ASP A 100 -13.69 -1.03 -30.06
CA ASP A 100 -13.13 0.07 -30.83
C ASP A 100 -12.93 1.27 -29.89
N ILE A 101 -11.70 1.74 -29.75
CA ILE A 101 -11.34 2.75 -28.73
C ILE A 101 -11.42 4.14 -29.34
N ASP A 102 -12.38 4.95 -28.88
CA ASP A 102 -12.45 6.37 -29.20
C ASP A 102 -11.46 7.18 -28.35
N LEU A 103 -10.31 7.49 -28.94
CA LEU A 103 -9.26 8.27 -28.27
C LEU A 103 -9.68 9.69 -27.89
N ALA A 104 -10.69 10.28 -28.55
CA ALA A 104 -11.18 11.61 -28.18
C ALA A 104 -11.93 11.53 -26.83
N ASN A 105 -12.81 10.55 -26.67
CA ASN A 105 -13.56 10.34 -25.43
C ASN A 105 -12.62 9.94 -24.28
N VAL A 106 -11.64 9.06 -24.53
CA VAL A 106 -10.63 8.69 -23.53
C VAL A 106 -9.86 9.93 -23.07
N LYS A 107 -9.41 10.78 -24.00
CA LYS A 107 -8.68 12.00 -23.67
C LYS A 107 -9.50 12.95 -22.80
N ASP A 108 -10.78 13.11 -23.08
CA ASP A 108 -11.63 14.02 -22.32
C ASP A 108 -11.97 13.48 -20.92
N ALA A 109 -12.19 12.16 -20.78
CA ALA A 109 -12.34 11.52 -19.47
C ALA A 109 -11.07 11.63 -18.62
N VAL A 110 -9.88 11.42 -19.21
CA VAL A 110 -8.59 11.62 -18.52
C VAL A 110 -8.41 13.06 -18.07
N LYS A 111 -8.67 14.05 -18.94
CA LYS A 111 -8.57 15.47 -18.58
C LYS A 111 -9.48 15.82 -17.40
N LYS A 112 -10.71 15.29 -17.39
CA LYS A 112 -11.65 15.52 -16.29
C LYS A 112 -11.10 14.98 -14.97
N ALA A 113 -10.57 13.76 -14.95
CA ALA A 113 -9.95 13.18 -13.76
C ALA A 113 -8.76 14.04 -13.27
N GLU A 114 -7.87 14.46 -14.18
CA GLU A 114 -6.72 15.30 -13.85
C GLU A 114 -7.11 16.69 -13.32
N ASP A 115 -8.13 17.31 -13.90
CA ASP A 115 -8.66 18.60 -13.44
C ASP A 115 -9.22 18.49 -12.02
N LEU A 116 -10.04 17.46 -11.74
CA LEU A 116 -10.58 17.21 -10.40
C LEU A 116 -9.46 16.96 -9.37
N GLN A 117 -8.45 16.17 -9.73
CA GLN A 117 -7.26 15.97 -8.87
C GLN A 117 -6.49 17.26 -8.62
N SER A 118 -6.38 18.14 -9.62
CA SER A 118 -5.79 19.47 -9.47
C SER A 118 -6.57 20.32 -8.47
N GLN A 119 -7.90 20.35 -8.58
CA GLN A 119 -8.77 21.08 -7.66
C GLN A 119 -8.64 20.56 -6.22
N ILE A 120 -8.61 19.24 -6.02
CA ILE A 120 -8.39 18.61 -4.70
C ILE A 120 -7.05 19.07 -4.11
N ARG A 121 -5.97 19.04 -4.90
CA ARG A 121 -4.65 19.52 -4.45
C ARG A 121 -4.68 21.00 -4.07
N TYR A 122 -5.37 21.82 -4.83
CA TYR A 122 -5.51 23.25 -4.52
C TYR A 122 -6.28 23.49 -3.22
N LEU A 123 -7.43 22.83 -3.02
CA LEU A 123 -8.21 22.96 -1.78
C LEU A 123 -7.42 22.56 -0.54
N ARG A 124 -6.58 21.53 -0.64
CA ARG A 124 -5.68 21.14 0.44
C ARG A 124 -4.66 22.24 0.78
N ILE A 125 -4.08 22.88 -0.24
CA ILE A 125 -3.16 24.01 -0.07
C ILE A 125 -3.89 25.21 0.55
N GLU A 126 -5.11 25.48 0.13
CA GLU A 126 -5.93 26.58 0.64
C GLU A 126 -6.29 26.36 2.12
N ALA A 127 -6.80 25.16 2.45
CA ALA A 127 -7.10 24.76 3.83
C ALA A 127 -5.87 24.90 4.73
N PHE A 128 -4.72 24.43 4.24
CA PHE A 128 -3.47 24.54 4.97
C PHE A 128 -3.02 26.01 5.15
N THR A 129 -3.19 26.83 4.12
CA THR A 129 -2.86 28.27 4.17
C THR A 129 -3.74 29.02 5.16
N GLU A 130 -5.03 28.69 5.25
CA GLU A 130 -5.93 29.22 6.27
C GLU A 130 -5.51 28.75 7.67
N ALA A 131 -5.24 27.46 7.85
CA ALA A 131 -4.83 26.90 9.14
C ALA A 131 -3.55 27.54 9.69
N ARG A 132 -2.55 27.83 8.84
CA ARG A 132 -1.35 28.55 9.27
C ARG A 132 -1.66 29.94 9.84
N LYS A 133 -2.72 30.62 9.42
CA LYS A 133 -3.05 31.96 9.95
C LYS A 133 -3.49 31.90 11.41
N ILE A 134 -4.02 30.76 11.86
CA ILE A 134 -4.46 30.53 13.24
C ILE A 134 -3.28 30.28 14.19
N LEU A 135 -2.16 29.77 13.68
CA LEU A 135 -0.99 29.41 14.46
C LEU A 135 -0.07 30.61 14.73
N THR A 136 0.51 30.64 15.93
CA THR A 136 1.63 31.55 16.25
C THR A 136 2.89 31.18 15.48
N ASN A 137 3.88 32.08 15.44
CA ASN A 137 5.16 31.80 14.79
C ASN A 137 5.90 30.62 15.45
N GLU A 138 5.84 30.53 16.78
CA GLU A 138 6.43 29.40 17.52
C GLU A 138 5.75 28.08 17.16
N GLN A 139 4.41 28.06 17.10
CA GLN A 139 3.63 26.89 16.70
C GLN A 139 3.93 26.46 15.26
N LYS A 140 4.08 27.41 14.33
CA LYS A 140 4.47 27.15 12.94
C LYS A 140 5.84 26.46 12.84
N GLU A 141 6.82 26.92 13.61
CA GLU A 141 8.15 26.31 13.62
C GLU A 141 8.15 24.91 14.25
N LYS A 142 7.36 24.70 15.31
CA LYS A 142 7.16 23.35 15.89
C LYS A 142 6.49 22.41 14.88
N LEU A 143 5.45 22.87 14.19
CA LEU A 143 4.75 22.09 13.16
C LEU A 143 5.68 21.75 11.99
N LYS A 144 6.47 22.71 11.52
CA LYS A 144 7.48 22.48 10.47
C LYS A 144 8.44 21.35 10.86
N LYS A 145 8.97 21.35 12.09
CA LYS A 145 9.85 20.29 12.58
C LYS A 145 9.17 18.91 12.65
N LEU A 146 7.89 18.85 12.98
CA LEU A 146 7.12 17.60 12.99
C LEU A 146 6.95 17.02 11.59
N ILE A 147 6.84 17.89 10.57
CA ILE A 147 6.63 17.49 9.17
C ILE A 147 7.95 17.19 8.45
N GLU A 148 9.00 17.92 8.80
CA GLU A 148 10.35 17.74 8.26
C GLU A 148 11.13 16.61 8.95
N MET A 149 10.56 15.96 9.97
CA MET A 149 11.15 14.74 10.52
C MET A 149 11.30 13.74 9.35
N PRO A 150 12.54 13.33 9.03
CA PRO A 150 12.76 12.46 7.89
C PRO A 150 11.96 11.19 8.14
N SER A 151 11.18 10.76 7.13
CA SER A 151 10.69 9.40 7.07
C SER A 151 11.86 8.51 7.49
N MET A 152 11.71 7.75 8.58
CA MET A 152 12.81 6.94 9.10
C MET A 152 13.52 6.28 7.93
N PRO A 153 14.86 6.38 7.81
CA PRO A 153 15.54 5.71 6.73
C PRO A 153 15.17 4.24 6.83
N MET A 154 14.40 3.76 5.86
CA MET A 154 14.37 2.34 5.55
C MET A 154 15.82 1.96 5.41
N LYS A 155 16.38 1.31 6.43
CA LYS A 155 17.78 0.91 6.45
C LYS A 155 18.04 0.15 5.15
N LYS A 156 18.72 0.80 4.20
CA LYS A 156 19.34 0.18 3.02
C LYS A 156 20.57 -0.64 3.45
N GLU A 157 20.43 -1.47 4.48
CA GLU A 157 21.45 -2.46 4.82
C GLU A 157 21.12 -3.71 3.99
N GLY A 158 21.55 -3.70 2.72
CA GLY A 158 21.46 -4.88 1.84
C GLY A 158 21.65 -4.64 0.33
N MET A 159 21.54 -3.41 -0.20
CA MET A 159 21.73 -3.14 -1.64
C MET A 159 23.14 -2.66 -2.00
N LYS A 160 24.18 -3.39 -1.54
CA LYS A 160 25.54 -3.23 -2.05
C LYS A 160 26.21 -4.59 -2.23
N GLY A 161 26.43 -4.95 -3.49
CA GLY A 161 27.45 -5.92 -3.91
C GLY A 161 26.91 -7.15 -4.63
N GLY A 162 27.22 -7.27 -5.92
CA GLY A 162 26.88 -8.41 -6.80
C GLY A 162 26.09 -7.94 -8.02
N MET A 163 26.64 -7.07 -8.86
CA MET A 163 27.39 -7.50 -10.06
C MET A 163 26.60 -8.51 -10.91
N MET A 164 25.99 -7.95 -11.94
CA MET A 164 25.70 -8.50 -13.25
C MET A 164 26.82 -9.44 -13.72
N GLU A 165 26.64 -10.75 -13.56
CA GLU A 165 27.39 -11.79 -14.30
C GLU A 165 26.63 -13.12 -14.17
N GLY A 166 26.27 -13.74 -15.30
CA GLY A 166 25.62 -15.06 -15.32
C GLY A 166 24.23 -15.13 -15.94
N MET A 167 23.92 -14.33 -16.96
CA MET A 167 22.96 -14.74 -18.00
C MET A 167 23.75 -15.39 -19.13
N ASP A 168 24.09 -16.67 -18.96
CA ASP A 168 24.42 -17.53 -20.10
C ASP A 168 23.21 -18.43 -20.38
N CYS A 169 22.50 -18.06 -21.44
CA CYS A 169 21.56 -18.92 -22.14
C CYS A 169 22.34 -20.03 -22.86
N PRO A 170 22.08 -21.33 -22.65
CA PRO A 170 22.66 -22.36 -23.51
C PRO A 170 21.70 -22.66 -24.67
N MET A 171 21.97 -22.04 -25.83
CA MET A 171 21.63 -22.61 -27.13
C MET A 171 22.91 -23.21 -27.73
N MET A 172 22.88 -24.54 -27.94
CA MET A 172 23.54 -25.29 -29.01
C MET A 172 25.10 -25.26 -29.13
N LYS A 173 25.62 -26.50 -29.08
CA LYS A 173 26.69 -27.12 -29.91
C LYS A 173 28.12 -27.23 -29.36
N ASP A 174 28.47 -28.50 -29.16
CA ASP A 174 29.66 -29.21 -29.63
C ASP A 174 31.04 -28.59 -29.39
N GLY A 175 31.73 -29.21 -28.42
CA GLY A 175 33.07 -29.77 -28.61
C GLY A 175 34.25 -28.82 -28.65
N MET A 176 35.02 -28.75 -27.57
CA MET A 176 36.46 -29.01 -27.56
C MET A 176 37.07 -28.89 -26.16
N MET A 177 38.23 -29.51 -26.02
CA MET A 177 38.97 -29.89 -24.82
C MET A 177 39.35 -28.77 -23.84
N GLY A 178 39.52 -29.17 -22.58
CA GLY A 178 40.87 -29.24 -22.01
C GLY A 178 41.21 -28.32 -20.84
N GLY A 179 41.50 -28.94 -19.69
CA GLY A 179 42.70 -28.60 -18.93
C GLY A 179 42.57 -27.69 -17.69
N MET A 180 42.73 -28.33 -16.52
CA MET A 180 43.55 -27.88 -15.38
C MET A 180 43.28 -26.52 -14.72
N GLY A 181 42.94 -26.56 -13.44
CA GLY A 181 43.11 -25.43 -12.54
C GLY A 181 42.56 -25.68 -11.14
N LYS A 182 43.36 -26.31 -10.28
CA LYS A 182 43.17 -26.27 -8.82
C LYS A 182 43.37 -24.84 -8.37
N ASP A 183 42.50 -24.32 -7.50
CA ASP A 183 43.04 -23.60 -6.35
C ASP A 183 42.17 -23.60 -5.10
N LYS A 184 42.88 -23.66 -3.98
CA LYS A 184 42.39 -23.80 -2.62
C LYS A 184 42.19 -22.42 -2.01
N GLY A 185 41.03 -22.14 -1.46
CA GLY A 185 40.72 -20.89 -0.76
C GLY A 185 39.97 -21.10 0.54
N LYS A 186 40.69 -21.55 1.56
CA LYS A 186 40.30 -21.73 2.97
C LYS A 186 39.78 -20.41 3.58
N LYS A 187 38.63 -20.41 4.28
CA LYS A 187 38.53 -20.15 5.73
C LYS A 187 37.11 -19.87 6.26
N MET A 188 36.88 -20.54 7.39
CA MET A 188 36.23 -20.07 8.62
C MET A 188 34.70 -20.12 8.73
N ALA A 189 34.30 -21.13 9.50
CA ALA A 189 33.07 -21.24 10.21
C ALA A 189 32.84 -20.04 11.14
N GLY A 190 31.62 -19.51 11.06
CA GLY A 190 30.95 -18.76 12.12
C GLY A 190 29.48 -19.18 12.05
N LYS A 191 29.08 -20.08 12.95
CA LYS A 191 27.69 -20.45 13.17
C LYS A 191 26.92 -19.20 13.61
N GLU A 192 25.84 -18.88 12.90
CA GLU A 192 24.60 -18.42 13.50
C GLU A 192 23.47 -18.70 12.50
N ALA A 193 22.55 -19.58 12.91
CA ALA A 193 21.49 -20.09 12.06
C ALA A 193 20.27 -19.16 12.10
N LYS A 194 19.90 -18.69 10.89
CA LYS A 194 18.55 -18.50 10.33
C LYS A 194 17.36 -18.17 11.26
N ALA A 195 16.66 -17.08 10.88
CA ALA A 195 15.26 -17.15 10.48
C ALA A 195 14.93 -16.00 9.49
N GLN A 196 15.12 -16.23 8.19
CA GLN A 196 14.47 -15.44 7.13
C GLN A 196 13.09 -16.08 6.92
N GLY A 197 12.04 -15.47 7.47
CA GLY A 197 10.68 -15.96 7.28
C GLY A 197 10.08 -15.45 5.98
N SER A 198 9.47 -16.33 5.19
CA SER A 198 8.57 -15.93 4.12
C SER A 198 7.38 -15.18 4.73
N SER A 199 6.81 -14.16 4.08
CA SER A 199 5.58 -13.50 4.54
C SER A 199 4.58 -13.47 3.39
N MET A 200 3.29 -13.63 3.69
CA MET A 200 2.23 -13.73 2.67
C MET A 200 1.21 -12.62 2.89
N THR A 201 0.95 -11.82 1.85
CA THR A 201 0.03 -10.68 1.90
C THR A 201 -1.19 -10.94 1.03
N GLN A 202 -2.37 -10.58 1.53
CA GLN A 202 -3.61 -10.51 0.75
C GLN A 202 -4.31 -9.18 1.03
N GLU A 203 -5.05 -8.69 0.04
CA GLU A 203 -5.82 -7.45 0.12
C GLU A 203 -7.24 -7.70 -0.40
N GLN A 204 -8.23 -7.18 0.33
CA GLN A 204 -9.65 -7.26 -0.04
C GLN A 204 -10.38 -5.98 0.38
N LYS A 205 -11.51 -5.70 -0.26
CA LYS A 205 -12.42 -4.61 0.17
C LYS A 205 -13.54 -5.16 1.06
N ALA A 206 -13.83 -4.44 2.13
CA ALA A 206 -14.98 -4.62 3.00
C ALA A 206 -15.80 -3.32 2.98
N GLY A 207 -16.77 -3.22 2.06
CA GLY A 207 -17.46 -1.96 1.78
C GLY A 207 -16.47 -0.91 1.27
N ASP A 208 -16.44 0.25 1.94
CA ASP A 208 -15.52 1.36 1.63
C ASP A 208 -14.16 1.28 2.37
N VAL A 209 -13.87 0.14 2.99
CA VAL A 209 -12.61 -0.09 3.71
C VAL A 209 -11.75 -1.08 2.93
N THR A 210 -10.51 -0.70 2.64
CA THR A 210 -9.49 -1.63 2.14
C THR A 210 -8.85 -2.34 3.34
N VAL A 211 -8.84 -3.67 3.30
CA VAL A 211 -8.26 -4.53 4.33
C VAL A 211 -7.06 -5.26 3.76
N ILE A 212 -5.90 -5.04 4.38
CA ILE A 212 -4.65 -5.72 4.04
C ILE A 212 -4.30 -6.66 5.19
N ALA A 213 -4.18 -7.95 4.88
CA ALA A 213 -3.78 -8.98 5.83
C ALA A 213 -2.41 -9.56 5.44
N VAL A 214 -1.42 -9.41 6.32
CA VAL A 214 -0.07 -9.95 6.15
C VAL A 214 0.16 -11.06 7.16
N PHE A 215 0.31 -12.30 6.70
CA PHE A 215 0.79 -13.40 7.50
C PHE A 215 2.33 -13.29 7.63
N LYS A 216 2.80 -12.84 8.79
CA LYS A 216 4.21 -12.47 9.03
C LYS A 216 5.15 -13.67 9.20
N ASN A 217 4.64 -14.81 9.64
CA ASN A 217 5.44 -16.02 9.89
C ASN A 217 4.74 -17.33 9.46
N PRO A 218 4.35 -17.48 8.18
CA PRO A 218 3.84 -18.73 7.61
C PRO A 218 4.71 -19.95 7.91
N ASP A 219 6.03 -19.81 7.92
CA ASP A 219 6.95 -20.93 8.20
C ASP A 219 6.80 -21.49 9.63
N SER A 220 6.17 -20.74 10.55
CA SER A 220 5.86 -21.21 11.90
C SER A 220 4.64 -22.14 11.94
N LEU A 221 3.85 -22.25 10.87
CA LEU A 221 2.62 -23.06 10.85
C LEU A 221 2.94 -24.55 11.08
N GLY A 222 2.17 -25.20 11.94
CA GLY A 222 2.46 -26.57 12.37
C GLY A 222 3.54 -26.70 13.46
N GLY A 223 4.20 -25.59 13.81
CA GLY A 223 5.18 -25.51 14.88
C GLY A 223 4.58 -25.19 16.27
N LYS A 224 5.46 -24.80 17.20
CA LYS A 224 5.08 -24.39 18.57
C LYS A 224 4.84 -22.89 18.67
N ASP A 225 5.39 -22.11 17.75
CA ASP A 225 5.32 -20.65 17.77
C ASP A 225 3.93 -20.15 17.39
N LYS A 226 3.55 -19.01 17.98
CA LYS A 226 2.30 -18.33 17.65
C LYS A 226 2.35 -17.80 16.22
N LEU A 227 1.20 -17.82 15.55
CA LEU A 227 1.06 -17.19 14.25
C LEU A 227 0.83 -15.69 14.44
N VAL A 228 1.45 -14.87 13.61
CA VAL A 228 1.40 -13.42 13.67
C VAL A 228 0.85 -12.89 12.36
N PHE A 229 -0.25 -12.14 12.46
CA PHE A 229 -0.86 -11.43 11.35
C PHE A 229 -0.77 -9.94 11.61
N ASN A 230 -0.42 -9.17 10.59
CA ASN A 230 -0.61 -7.74 10.59
C ASN A 230 -1.82 -7.41 9.73
N ILE A 231 -2.75 -6.65 10.29
CA ILE A 231 -4.04 -6.37 9.67
C ILE A 231 -4.19 -4.86 9.63
N LYS A 232 -4.22 -4.29 8.43
CA LYS A 232 -4.36 -2.86 8.19
C LYS A 232 -5.70 -2.58 7.55
N PHE A 233 -6.42 -1.61 8.09
CA PHE A 233 -7.60 -1.01 7.52
C PHE A 233 -7.28 0.39 7.01
N ASP A 234 -7.70 0.66 5.79
CA ASP A 234 -7.49 1.92 5.10
C ASP A 234 -8.83 2.40 4.54
N THR A 235 -9.30 3.55 5.00
CA THR A 235 -10.55 4.15 4.51
C THR A 235 -10.48 5.68 4.60
N HIS A 236 -11.31 6.34 3.80
CA HIS A 236 -11.44 7.81 3.82
C HIS A 236 -12.88 8.26 4.10
N THR A 237 -13.81 7.31 4.30
CA THR A 237 -15.25 7.58 4.39
C THR A 237 -15.88 7.07 5.69
N VAL A 238 -15.24 6.11 6.38
CA VAL A 238 -15.82 5.43 7.56
C VAL A 238 -14.94 5.62 8.79
N ASN A 239 -15.53 5.94 9.94
CA ASN A 239 -14.81 5.92 11.22
C ASN A 239 -14.66 4.47 11.70
N LEU A 240 -13.42 4.04 11.92
CA LEU A 240 -13.09 2.67 12.32
C LEU A 240 -12.93 2.48 13.83
N ASP A 241 -13.02 3.51 14.67
CA ASP A 241 -12.73 3.45 16.13
C ASP A 241 -13.65 2.48 16.89
N ALA A 242 -14.88 2.28 16.39
CA ALA A 242 -15.82 1.33 16.95
C ALA A 242 -15.36 -0.13 16.77
N PHE A 243 -14.59 -0.42 15.72
CA PHE A 243 -14.10 -1.77 15.44
C PHE A 243 -13.13 -2.25 16.52
N LYS A 244 -13.30 -3.48 16.99
CA LYS A 244 -12.47 -4.08 18.04
C LYS A 244 -11.71 -5.27 17.47
N PHE A 245 -10.39 -5.15 17.29
CA PHE A 245 -9.56 -6.18 16.65
C PHE A 245 -9.53 -7.50 17.45
N ASN A 246 -9.71 -7.45 18.76
CA ASN A 246 -9.79 -8.63 19.63
C ASN A 246 -11.09 -9.44 19.47
N GLU A 247 -12.15 -8.83 18.95
CA GLU A 247 -13.49 -9.44 18.82
C GLU A 247 -13.85 -9.71 17.35
N GLY A 248 -13.57 -8.74 16.48
CA GLY A 248 -13.92 -8.78 15.07
C GLY A 248 -12.95 -9.58 14.20
N ILE A 249 -11.92 -10.22 14.76
CA ILE A 249 -10.93 -10.98 13.98
C ILE A 249 -10.76 -12.36 14.58
N VAL A 250 -10.95 -13.38 13.74
CA VAL A 250 -10.75 -14.78 14.11
C VAL A 250 -9.96 -15.52 13.05
N LEU A 251 -9.26 -16.57 13.47
CA LEU A 251 -8.60 -17.51 12.56
C LEU A 251 -9.40 -18.80 12.54
N LYS A 252 -9.59 -19.40 11.37
CA LYS A 252 -10.26 -20.69 11.19
C LYS A 252 -9.33 -21.64 10.42
N ASP A 253 -9.30 -22.91 10.80
CA ASP A 253 -8.54 -23.94 10.08
C ASP A 253 -9.40 -24.75 9.10
N ASP A 254 -8.74 -25.63 8.33
CA ASP A 254 -9.37 -26.56 7.40
C ASP A 254 -10.28 -27.61 8.06
N LYS A 255 -10.19 -27.77 9.38
CA LYS A 255 -11.04 -28.67 10.18
C LYS A 255 -12.25 -27.94 10.77
N GLY A 256 -12.36 -26.63 10.56
CA GLY A 256 -13.44 -25.79 11.07
C GLY A 256 -13.25 -25.30 12.50
N ASN A 257 -12.07 -25.52 13.11
CA ASN A 257 -11.77 -24.96 14.43
C ASN A 257 -11.58 -23.45 14.33
N ILE A 258 -12.15 -22.71 15.29
CA ILE A 258 -12.06 -21.24 15.35
C ILE A 258 -11.16 -20.83 16.52
N TYR A 259 -10.21 -19.95 16.23
CA TYR A 259 -9.23 -19.42 17.17
C TYR A 259 -9.43 -17.91 17.34
N LYS A 260 -9.63 -17.49 18.59
CA LYS A 260 -9.64 -16.06 18.96
C LYS A 260 -8.21 -15.51 19.07
N PRO A 261 -8.02 -14.18 18.93
CA PRO A 261 -6.73 -13.54 19.15
C PRO A 261 -6.19 -13.84 20.55
N ALA A 262 -4.94 -14.32 20.63
CA ALA A 262 -4.22 -14.50 21.89
C ALA A 262 -3.57 -13.19 22.37
N SER A 263 -3.30 -12.26 21.46
CA SER A 263 -2.80 -10.92 21.76
C SER A 263 -3.04 -10.03 20.55
N VAL A 264 -3.38 -8.77 20.80
CA VAL A 264 -3.57 -7.73 19.79
C VAL A 264 -2.73 -6.53 20.21
N LYS A 265 -1.92 -6.00 19.30
CA LYS A 265 -1.22 -4.73 19.47
C LYS A 265 -1.66 -3.78 18.36
N GLU A 266 -2.51 -2.82 18.73
CA GLU A 266 -3.12 -1.87 17.80
C GLU A 266 -2.31 -0.59 17.69
N THR A 267 -2.35 0.02 16.50
CA THR A 267 -1.78 1.34 16.19
C THR A 267 -2.72 2.07 15.21
N GLY A 268 -2.66 3.40 15.21
CA GLY A 268 -3.56 4.23 14.41
C GLY A 268 -4.93 4.46 15.08
N SER A 269 -5.70 5.38 14.52
CA SER A 269 -7.00 5.81 15.03
C SER A 269 -7.82 6.45 13.90
N GLY A 270 -9.14 6.50 14.06
CA GLY A 270 -10.05 7.11 13.09
C GLY A 270 -10.16 6.28 11.80
N HIS A 271 -9.44 6.70 10.75
CA HIS A 271 -9.67 6.22 9.37
C HIS A 271 -8.52 5.36 8.80
N HIS A 272 -7.37 5.28 9.49
CA HIS A 272 -6.33 4.29 9.24
C HIS A 272 -6.01 3.58 10.54
N ARG A 273 -6.32 2.29 10.62
CA ARG A 273 -6.07 1.46 11.81
C ARG A 273 -5.30 0.21 11.43
N GLU A 274 -4.38 -0.20 12.28
CA GLU A 274 -3.53 -1.36 12.05
C GLU A 274 -3.38 -2.15 13.34
N ALA A 275 -3.29 -3.47 13.26
CA ALA A 275 -2.99 -4.30 14.41
C ALA A 275 -2.09 -5.48 14.08
N ASP A 276 -1.14 -5.75 14.97
CA ASP A 276 -0.47 -7.04 15.05
C ASP A 276 -1.28 -7.99 15.93
N VAL A 277 -1.84 -9.02 15.31
CA VAL A 277 -2.71 -10.02 15.92
C VAL A 277 -1.98 -11.36 15.99
N LYS A 278 -1.88 -11.92 17.19
CA LYS A 278 -1.23 -13.21 17.44
C LYS A 278 -2.26 -14.28 17.72
N PHE A 279 -2.18 -15.42 17.04
CA PHE A 279 -3.03 -16.59 17.26
C PHE A 279 -2.23 -17.78 17.79
N LYS A 280 -2.93 -18.67 18.49
CA LYS A 280 -2.39 -20.00 18.81
C LYS A 280 -2.17 -20.76 17.50
N ASN A 281 -1.11 -21.56 17.43
CA ASN A 281 -0.86 -22.42 16.27
C ASN A 281 -1.92 -23.53 16.20
N PRO A 282 -2.61 -23.71 15.07
CA PRO A 282 -3.58 -24.80 14.89
C PRO A 282 -2.90 -26.16 14.68
N GLY A 283 -1.57 -26.20 14.54
CA GLY A 283 -0.84 -27.40 14.16
C GLY A 283 -0.82 -27.60 12.64
N LYS A 284 -0.61 -28.84 12.19
CA LYS A 284 -0.58 -29.16 10.76
C LYS A 284 -2.00 -29.11 10.18
N VAL A 285 -2.20 -28.20 9.23
CA VAL A 285 -3.48 -27.89 8.56
C VAL A 285 -3.20 -27.63 7.08
N LYS A 286 -4.17 -27.93 6.22
CA LYS A 286 -4.05 -27.70 4.76
C LYS A 286 -4.37 -26.27 4.37
N SER A 287 -5.15 -25.56 5.17
CA SER A 287 -5.46 -24.15 4.95
C SER A 287 -5.79 -23.44 6.25
N ILE A 288 -5.61 -22.13 6.24
CA ILE A 288 -6.14 -21.24 7.29
C ILE A 288 -6.91 -20.08 6.64
N GLU A 289 -7.95 -19.64 7.33
CA GLU A 289 -8.81 -18.52 6.97
C GLU A 289 -8.73 -17.46 8.08
N LEU A 290 -8.26 -16.26 7.77
CA LEU A 290 -8.40 -15.11 8.64
C LEU A 290 -9.70 -14.40 8.28
N ILE A 291 -10.60 -14.27 9.25
CA ILE A 291 -11.93 -13.72 9.07
C ILE A 291 -12.03 -12.40 9.84
N VAL A 292 -12.34 -11.34 9.12
CA VAL A 292 -12.67 -10.02 9.67
C VAL A 292 -14.19 -9.87 9.65
N LYS A 293 -14.82 -9.68 10.81
CA LYS A 293 -16.28 -9.64 10.99
C LYS A 293 -16.78 -8.23 11.24
N ASP A 294 -17.97 -7.92 10.74
CA ASP A 294 -18.72 -6.70 11.03
C ASP A 294 -17.91 -5.41 10.76
N LEU A 295 -17.18 -5.38 9.64
CA LEU A 295 -16.39 -4.22 9.21
C LEU A 295 -17.15 -3.45 8.13
N ALA A 296 -17.43 -2.17 8.41
CA ALA A 296 -18.09 -1.25 7.47
C ALA A 296 -19.37 -1.81 6.81
N GLY A 297 -20.20 -2.50 7.60
CA GLY A 297 -21.46 -3.09 7.15
C GLY A 297 -21.32 -4.44 6.42
N VAL A 298 -20.09 -4.91 6.19
CA VAL A 298 -19.82 -6.25 5.66
C VAL A 298 -19.73 -7.24 6.82
N LYS A 299 -20.56 -8.29 6.76
CA LYS A 299 -20.63 -9.32 7.81
C LYS A 299 -19.30 -10.05 8.00
N GLU A 300 -18.69 -10.51 6.91
CA GLU A 300 -17.43 -11.26 6.94
C GLU A 300 -16.57 -10.97 5.71
N THR A 301 -15.28 -10.77 5.92
CA THR A 301 -14.23 -10.68 4.88
C THR A 301 -13.18 -11.75 5.18
N VAL A 302 -12.88 -12.60 4.20
CA VAL A 302 -12.14 -13.86 4.42
C VAL A 302 -10.88 -13.89 3.57
N PHE A 303 -9.75 -14.01 4.25
CA PHE A 303 -8.42 -14.20 3.66
C PHE A 303 -8.01 -15.65 3.83
N LYS A 304 -7.82 -16.37 2.72
CA LYS A 304 -7.55 -17.82 2.74
C LYS A 304 -6.14 -18.10 2.23
N TRP A 305 -5.34 -18.80 3.03
CA TRP A 305 -4.05 -19.36 2.60
C TRP A 305 -4.12 -20.87 2.59
N GLU A 306 -3.69 -21.47 1.48
CA GLU A 306 -3.61 -22.92 1.29
C GLU A 306 -2.15 -23.36 1.30
N PHE A 307 -1.90 -24.51 1.92
CA PHE A 307 -0.58 -25.10 2.10
C PHE A 307 -0.61 -26.52 1.54
N SER A 308 0.15 -26.77 0.48
CA SER A 308 0.26 -28.11 -0.10
C SER A 308 1.08 -29.04 0.81
N GLU A 309 0.65 -30.30 0.93
CA GLU A 309 1.46 -31.37 1.51
C GLU A 309 2.77 -31.53 0.71
N GLY A 310 3.85 -30.91 1.18
CA GLY A 310 5.14 -30.91 0.49
C GLY A 310 5.86 -29.57 0.48
N MET A 311 5.20 -28.48 0.88
CA MET A 311 5.92 -27.25 1.20
C MET A 311 6.74 -27.53 2.46
N LYS A 312 8.06 -27.75 2.29
CA LYS A 312 8.98 -27.70 3.42
C LYS A 312 8.90 -26.28 3.99
N MET A 313 8.13 -26.13 5.06
CA MET A 313 8.24 -25.00 5.98
C MET A 313 9.51 -25.16 6.80
#